data_AF-A0A7S1DK97-F1
#
_entry.id   AF-A0A7S1DK97-F1
#
_cell.length_a   1.000
_cell.length_b   1.000
_cell.length_c   1.000
_cell.angle_alpha   90.00
_cell.angle_beta   90.00
_cell.angle_gamma   90.00
#
_symmetry.space_group_name_H-M   'P 1'
#
loop_
_entity.id
_entity.type
_entity.pdbx_description
1 polymer ?
#
loop_
_entity_poly.entity_id
_entity_poly.type
_entity_poly.pdbx_seq_one_letter_code
_entity_poly.pdbx_strand_id
1 'polypeptide(L)'
;ADGLGLKLGDMLLLGDGRFKLAAIIDTEPDRGAGFMNFAPRVMLTEGDLEATHLVQPASRITYRLAVVPGPRAAPDAVRRFVAGAERLIEGGGLRGVRLESLESGRPEMRQT
;
A
#
# COMPACT_ATOMS: atom_id res chain seq x y z
N ALA A 1 5.93 -16.93 -4.38
CA ALA A 1 6.69 -18.14 -3.99
C ALA A 1 7.47 -18.69 -5.17
N ASP A 2 6.79 -19.00 -6.27
CA ASP A 2 7.36 -19.69 -7.43
C ASP A 2 8.56 -18.99 -8.07
N GLY A 3 8.56 -17.65 -8.13
CA GLY A 3 9.70 -16.88 -8.64
C GLY A 3 10.96 -16.88 -7.75
N LEU A 4 10.88 -17.38 -6.51
CA LEU A 4 12.00 -17.48 -5.56
C LEU A 4 12.31 -18.93 -5.14
N GLY A 5 11.52 -19.91 -5.59
CA GLY A 5 11.67 -21.31 -5.19
C GLY A 5 11.42 -21.59 -3.69
N LEU A 6 10.72 -20.70 -2.99
CA LEU A 6 10.45 -20.79 -1.55
C LEU A 6 9.09 -21.43 -1.26
N LYS A 7 9.01 -22.16 -0.15
CA LYS A 7 7.77 -22.74 0.39
C LYS A 7 7.31 -21.96 1.63
N LEU A 8 6.02 -22.08 1.93
CA LEU A 8 5.46 -21.52 3.16
C LEU A 8 6.22 -22.07 4.38
N GLY A 9 6.65 -21.17 5.26
CA GLY A 9 7.46 -21.49 6.43
C GLY A 9 8.97 -21.41 6.22
N ASP A 10 9.46 -21.30 4.97
CA ASP A 10 10.88 -21.09 4.70
C ASP A 10 11.36 -19.72 5.18
N MET A 11 12.67 -19.59 5.37
CA MET A 11 13.32 -18.33 5.69
C MET A 11 13.72 -17.59 4.40
N LEU A 12 13.36 -16.32 4.31
CA LEU A 12 13.76 -15.39 3.26
C LEU A 12 14.74 -14.37 3.83
N LEU A 13 15.88 -14.21 3.17
CA LEU A 13 16.77 -13.07 3.38
C LEU A 13 16.20 -11.86 2.63
N LEU A 14 16.03 -10.73 3.32
CA LEU A 14 15.53 -9.48 2.76
C LEU A 14 16.38 -8.32 3.29
N GLY A 15 17.25 -7.80 2.42
CA GLY A 15 18.32 -6.91 2.86
C GLY A 15 19.19 -7.62 3.90
N ASP A 16 19.30 -7.03 5.09
CA ASP A 16 20.08 -7.60 6.21
C ASP A 16 19.24 -8.47 7.16
N GLY A 17 17.92 -8.49 6.98
CA GLY A 17 16.98 -9.23 7.84
C GLY A 17 16.65 -10.62 7.33
N ARG A 18 16.34 -11.55 8.25
CA ARG A 18 15.80 -12.88 7.91
C ARG A 18 14.37 -13.03 8.45
N PHE A 19 13.45 -13.32 7.55
CA PHE A 19 12.02 -13.40 7.86
C PHE A 19 11.45 -14.75 7.46
N LYS A 20 10.46 -15.24 8.21
CA LYS A 20 9.73 -16.46 7.86
C LYS A 20 8.62 -16.12 6.88
N LEU A 21 8.50 -16.88 5.78
CA LEU A 21 7.36 -16.75 4.87
C LEU A 21 6.09 -17.26 5.55
N ALA A 22 5.28 -16.33 6.07
CA ALA A 22 4.11 -16.65 6.91
C ALA A 22 2.82 -16.91 6.12
N ALA A 23 2.67 -16.28 4.94
CA ALA A 23 1.48 -16.41 4.09
C ALA A 23 1.81 -16.09 2.63
N ILE A 24 0.90 -16.47 1.74
CA ILE A 24 0.89 -16.06 0.32
C ILE A 24 -0.34 -15.16 0.12
N ILE A 25 -0.12 -13.96 -0.39
CA ILE A 25 -1.20 -13.06 -0.82
C ILE A 25 -1.54 -13.42 -2.26
N ASP A 26 -2.71 -14.00 -2.45
CA ASP A 26 -3.18 -14.45 -3.77
C ASP A 26 -3.67 -13.27 -4.63
N THR A 27 -4.45 -12.37 -4.02
CA THR A 27 -5.01 -11.19 -4.69
C THR A 27 -4.75 -9.92 -3.87
N GLU A 28 -4.26 -8.87 -4.55
CA GLU A 28 -4.10 -7.52 -4.02
C GLU A 28 -5.05 -6.58 -4.78
N PRO A 29 -6.31 -6.37 -4.32
CA PRO A 29 -7.31 -5.61 -5.08
C PRO A 29 -6.95 -4.13 -5.25
N ASP A 30 -6.10 -3.60 -4.37
CA ASP A 30 -5.59 -2.23 -4.35
C ASP A 30 -4.35 -2.03 -5.25
N ARG A 31 -3.82 -3.11 -5.85
CA ARG A 31 -2.59 -3.08 -6.65
C ARG A 31 -2.69 -2.22 -7.91
N GLY A 32 -3.90 -2.00 -8.43
CA GLY A 32 -4.15 -1.26 -9.68
C GLY A 32 -3.51 -1.92 -10.92
N ALA A 33 -3.85 -1.44 -12.11
CA ALA A 33 -3.33 -1.94 -13.39
C ALA A 33 -1.88 -1.48 -13.71
N GLY A 34 -1.07 -1.23 -12.68
CA GLY A 34 0.33 -0.83 -12.84
C GLY A 34 1.19 -2.02 -13.27
N PHE A 35 1.82 -1.88 -14.43
CA PHE A 35 2.91 -2.66 -15.05
C PHE A 35 3.35 -3.98 -14.39
N MET A 36 3.46 -5.00 -15.25
CA MET A 36 4.15 -6.29 -15.09
C MET A 36 5.08 -6.39 -13.86
N ASN A 37 4.82 -7.40 -13.02
CA ASN A 37 5.73 -7.76 -11.93
C ASN A 37 7.09 -8.18 -12.50
N PHE A 38 8.07 -7.29 -12.50
CA PHE A 38 9.45 -7.63 -12.85
C PHE A 38 10.16 -8.41 -11.74
N ALA A 39 9.64 -8.38 -10.51
CA ALA A 39 10.17 -9.13 -9.38
C ALA A 39 9.06 -9.54 -8.39
N PRO A 40 9.26 -10.62 -7.62
CA PRO A 40 8.45 -10.94 -6.44
C PRO A 40 8.47 -9.78 -5.45
N ARG A 41 7.34 -9.56 -4.78
CA ARG A 41 7.20 -8.56 -3.70
C ARG A 41 6.82 -9.22 -2.39
N VAL A 42 7.11 -8.54 -1.29
CA VAL A 42 6.79 -9.00 0.07
C VAL A 42 5.97 -7.95 0.80
N MET A 43 5.09 -8.41 1.68
CA MET A 43 4.43 -7.60 2.69
C MET A 43 5.04 -7.96 4.04
N LEU A 44 5.52 -6.96 4.78
CA LEU A 44 6.06 -7.11 6.13
C LEU A 44 5.41 -6.06 7.04
N THR A 45 5.60 -6.22 8.35
CA THR A 45 5.15 -5.21 9.31
C THR A 45 6.01 -3.96 9.19
N GLU A 46 5.47 -2.79 9.50
CA GLU A 46 6.23 -1.53 9.48
C GLU A 46 7.40 -1.56 10.47
N GLY A 47 7.20 -2.16 11.64
CA GLY A 47 8.24 -2.30 12.67
C GLY A 47 9.43 -3.17 12.24
N ASP A 48 9.23 -4.08 11.28
CA ASP A 48 10.29 -4.94 10.75
C ASP A 48 11.11 -4.27 9.65
N LEU A 49 10.67 -3.12 9.12
CA LEU A 49 11.33 -2.46 7.99
C LEU A 49 12.76 -2.03 8.33
N GLU A 50 12.99 -1.54 9.55
CA GLU A 50 14.30 -1.09 10.00
C GLU A 50 15.34 -2.22 9.92
N ALA A 51 14.98 -3.43 10.35
CA ALA A 51 15.86 -4.59 10.35
C ALA A 51 16.31 -5.04 8.95
N THR A 52 15.64 -4.59 7.89
CA THR A 52 16.03 -4.89 6.51
C THR A 52 17.21 -4.03 6.02
N HIS A 53 17.42 -2.85 6.61
CA HIS A 53 18.33 -1.80 6.12
C HIS A 53 18.16 -1.43 4.63
N LEU A 54 17.00 -1.73 4.02
CA LEU A 54 16.70 -1.40 2.61
C LEU A 54 16.35 0.07 2.39
N VAL A 55 15.98 0.79 3.46
CA VAL A 55 15.79 2.24 3.42
C VAL A 55 17.14 2.91 3.62
N GLN A 56 17.64 3.55 2.57
CA GLN A 56 18.97 4.16 2.52
C GLN A 56 18.87 5.57 1.92
N PRO A 57 19.93 6.39 2.04
CA PRO A 57 20.00 7.64 1.31
C PRO A 57 19.70 7.43 -0.18
N ALA A 58 18.88 8.33 -0.76
CA ALA A 58 18.36 8.26 -2.13
C ALA A 58 17.34 7.14 -2.43
N SER A 59 16.86 6.38 -1.44
CA SER A 59 15.70 5.50 -1.62
C SER A 59 14.46 6.28 -2.07
N ARG A 60 13.69 5.69 -2.97
CA ARG A 60 12.37 6.21 -3.39
C ARG A 60 11.28 5.43 -2.66
N ILE A 61 10.56 6.11 -1.78
CA ILE A 61 9.51 5.51 -0.97
C ILE A 61 8.16 6.10 -1.36
N THR A 62 7.19 5.22 -1.61
CA THR A 62 5.80 5.60 -1.86
C THR A 62 4.98 5.23 -0.64
N TYR A 63 4.29 6.21 -0.06
CA TYR A 63 3.36 5.99 1.04
C TYR A 63 1.93 5.88 0.51
N ARG A 64 1.18 4.92 1.04
CA ARG A 64 -0.26 4.79 0.81
C ARG A 64 -0.97 4.75 2.16
N LEU A 65 -1.94 5.63 2.33
CA LEU A 65 -2.78 5.68 3.52
C LEU A 65 -4.21 5.30 3.14
N ALA A 66 -4.66 4.16 3.64
CA ALA A 66 -6.05 3.75 3.52
C ALA A 66 -6.85 4.36 4.69
N VAL A 67 -7.96 5.02 4.38
CA VAL A 67 -8.83 5.64 5.38
C VAL A 67 -10.25 5.13 5.17
N VAL A 68 -10.91 4.77 6.25
CA VAL A 68 -12.32 4.37 6.26
C VAL A 68 -13.09 5.23 7.27
N PRO A 69 -14.40 5.47 7.04
CA PRO A 69 -15.22 6.16 8.03
C PRO A 69 -15.25 5.36 9.33
N GLY A 70 -15.11 6.06 10.46
CA GLY A 70 -15.26 5.44 11.77
C GLY A 70 -16.70 4.95 12.03
N PRO A 71 -16.94 4.10 13.04
CA PRO A 71 -18.24 3.46 13.28
C PRO A 71 -19.42 4.42 13.50
N ARG A 72 -19.16 5.66 13.90
CA ARG A 72 -20.16 6.72 14.16
C ARG A 72 -20.06 7.87 13.16
N ALA A 73 -19.36 7.68 12.06
CA ALA A 73 -19.25 8.69 11.02
C ALA A 73 -20.63 8.96 10.41
N ALA A 74 -20.90 10.22 10.10
CA ALA A 74 -22.12 10.58 9.39
C ALA A 74 -22.13 9.94 7.98
N PRO A 75 -23.31 9.73 7.37
CA PRO A 75 -23.42 9.10 6.04
C PRO A 75 -22.63 9.80 4.93
N ASP A 76 -22.36 11.09 5.09
CA ASP A 76 -21.63 11.93 4.12
C ASP A 76 -20.14 12.14 4.47
N ALA A 77 -19.63 11.45 5.49
CA ALA A 77 -18.28 11.70 6.02
C ALA A 77 -17.17 11.49 4.98
N VAL A 78 -17.30 10.48 4.11
CA VAL A 78 -16.33 10.22 3.04
C VAL A 78 -16.31 11.39 2.05
N ARG A 79 -17.48 11.85 1.59
CA ARG A 79 -17.58 13.00 0.67
C ARG A 79 -16.98 14.26 1.28
N ARG A 80 -17.26 14.52 2.57
CA ARG A 80 -16.67 15.67 3.29
C ARG A 80 -15.16 15.57 3.43
N PHE A 81 -14.63 14.38 3.71
CA PHE A 81 -13.20 14.14 3.78
C PHE A 81 -12.53 14.38 2.43
N VAL A 82 -13.08 13.82 1.35
CA VAL A 82 -12.56 13.98 -0.02
C VAL A 82 -12.52 15.47 -0.39
N ALA A 83 -13.63 16.19 -0.26
CA ALA A 83 -13.69 17.61 -0.58
C ALA A 83 -12.77 18.48 0.31
N GLY A 84 -12.48 18.04 1.53
CA GLY A 84 -11.50 18.69 2.41
C GLY A 84 -10.06 18.44 1.96
N ALA A 85 -9.74 17.19 1.64
CA ALA A 85 -8.42 16.77 1.19
C ALA A 85 -8.03 17.41 -0.15
N GLU A 86 -8.95 17.49 -1.12
CA GLU A 86 -8.72 18.17 -2.40
C GLU A 86 -8.35 19.64 -2.20
N ARG A 87 -9.14 20.37 -1.41
CA ARG A 87 -8.85 21.77 -1.07
C ARG A 87 -7.51 21.96 -0.37
N LEU A 88 -7.10 21.02 0.48
CA LEU A 88 -5.80 21.05 1.15
C LEU A 88 -4.65 20.82 0.16
N ILE A 89 -4.80 19.85 -0.74
CA ILE A 89 -3.80 19.52 -1.77
C ILE A 89 -3.59 20.72 -2.70
N GLU A 90 -4.69 21.29 -3.20
CA GLU A 90 -4.67 22.44 -4.12
C GLU A 90 -4.20 23.71 -3.41
N GLY A 91 -4.81 24.06 -2.28
CA GLY A 91 -4.52 25.30 -1.55
C GLY A 91 -3.14 25.32 -0.91
N GLY A 92 -2.61 24.15 -0.52
CA GLY A 92 -1.26 24.01 0.04
C GLY A 92 -0.16 23.79 -1.01
N GLY A 93 -0.52 23.61 -2.29
CA GLY A 93 0.44 23.29 -3.35
C GLY A 93 1.21 21.98 -3.10
N LEU A 94 0.58 21.01 -2.43
CA LEU A 94 1.21 19.76 -2.02
C LEU A 94 1.53 18.89 -3.23
N ARG A 95 2.81 18.81 -3.60
CA ARG A 95 3.27 18.00 -4.74
C ARG A 95 3.44 16.54 -4.34
N GLY A 96 3.14 15.64 -5.27
CA GLY A 96 3.32 14.20 -5.08
C GLY A 96 2.25 13.51 -4.26
N VAL A 97 1.20 14.22 -3.86
CA VAL A 97 0.03 13.66 -3.17
C VAL A 97 -1.05 13.35 -4.20
N ARG A 98 -1.65 12.17 -4.11
CA ARG A 98 -2.81 11.77 -4.91
C ARG A 98 -3.92 11.27 -3.98
N LEU A 99 -5.14 11.72 -4.23
CA LEU A 99 -6.33 11.23 -3.56
C LEU A 99 -7.05 10.25 -4.48
N GLU A 100 -7.39 9.07 -3.95
CA GLU A 100 -8.20 8.05 -4.62
C GLU A 100 -9.39 7.74 -3.69
N SER A 101 -10.62 7.69 -4.23
CA SER A 101 -11.83 7.30 -3.47
C SER A 101 -12.54 6.17 -4.19
N LEU A 102 -13.49 5.45 -3.57
CA LEU A 102 -14.25 4.40 -4.28
C LEU A 102 -15.19 4.98 -5.36
N GLU A 103 -15.67 6.20 -5.16
CA GLU A 103 -16.55 6.91 -6.10
C GLU A 103 -15.78 7.45 -7.31
N SER A 104 -14.54 7.92 -7.12
CA SER A 104 -13.64 8.36 -8.19
C SER A 104 -12.66 7.26 -8.67
N GLY A 105 -12.65 6.12 -7.98
CA GLY A 105 -11.67 5.06 -8.12
C GLY A 105 -12.04 4.03 -9.17
N ARG A 106 -11.09 3.13 -9.41
CA ARG A 106 -11.18 2.14 -10.48
C ARG A 106 -12.31 1.14 -10.24
N PRO A 107 -13.03 0.68 -11.28
CA PRO A 107 -14.21 -0.18 -11.14
C PRO A 107 -13.93 -1.48 -10.37
N GLU A 108 -12.70 -1.99 -10.38
CA GLU A 108 -12.28 -3.19 -9.66
C GLU A 108 -12.34 -3.03 -8.13
N MET A 109 -12.23 -1.80 -7.59
CA MET A 109 -12.37 -1.54 -6.14
C MET A 109 -13.83 -1.38 -5.68
N ARG A 110 -14.80 -1.34 -6.61
CA ARG A 110 -16.25 -1.26 -6.28
C ARG A 110 -16.89 -2.63 -6.10
N GLN A 111 -16.20 -3.71 -6.48
CA GLN A 111 -16.70 -5.09 -6.47
C GLN A 111 -15.92 -5.95 -5.46
N THR A 112 -16.08 -5.63 -4.18
CA THR A 112 -15.79 -6.52 -3.05
C THR A 112 -16.82 -6.19 -1.98
#